data_AF-A0A2N3LFW7-F1
#
_entry.id   AF-A0A2N3LFW7-F1
#
_cell.length_a   1.000
_cell.length_b   1.000
_cell.length_c   1.000
_cell.angle_alpha   90.00
_cell.angle_beta   90.00
_cell.angle_gamma   90.00
#
_symmetry.space_group_name_H-M   'P 1'
#
loop_
_entity.id
_entity.type
_entity.pdbx_description
1 polymer ?
#
loop_
_entity_poly.entity_id
_entity_poly.type
_entity_poly.pdbx_seq_one_letter_code
_entity_poly.pdbx_strand_id
1 'polypeptide(L)'
;MLIELKDGGITEIYTDRESYGGCDTCDWGSQYINEFRVEMTTGNIKVEIDQMYDYAVSEDYLMKLFFTNIDLIKSFTETEFFNWIESQLTKDFNEQVEKLKIEFVSK
;
A
#
# COMPACT_ATOMS: atom_id res chain seq x y z
N MET A 1 -1.24 6.97 17.97
CA MET A 1 -2.27 6.67 16.96
C MET A 1 -2.24 7.79 15.95
N LEU A 2 -2.02 7.46 14.68
CA LEU A 2 -1.94 8.42 13.57
C LEU A 2 -3.33 8.78 13.04
N ILE A 3 -4.19 7.78 12.87
CA ILE A 3 -5.57 7.95 12.41
C ILE A 3 -6.46 7.06 13.29
N GLU A 4 -7.49 7.64 13.87
CA GLU A 4 -8.47 6.93 14.70
C GLU A 4 -9.54 6.28 13.81
N LEU A 5 -9.94 5.06 14.14
CA LEU A 5 -11.01 4.29 13.50
C LEU A 5 -12.08 3.94 14.56
N LYS A 6 -13.23 3.41 14.14
CA LYS A 6 -14.35 3.09 15.07
C LYS A 6 -13.98 2.10 16.18
N ASP A 7 -13.17 1.10 15.86
CA ASP A 7 -12.81 -0.02 16.74
C ASP A 7 -11.29 -0.17 16.92
N GLY A 8 -10.54 0.91 16.68
CA GLY A 8 -9.09 0.90 16.74
C GLY A 8 -8.47 2.11 16.05
N GLY A 9 -7.39 1.90 15.31
CA GLY A 9 -6.69 2.98 14.67
C GLY A 9 -5.43 2.54 13.94
N ILE A 10 -5.04 3.34 12.96
CA ILE A 10 -3.72 3.25 12.32
C ILE A 10 -2.70 3.80 13.31
N THR A 11 -1.72 2.99 13.67
CA THR A 11 -0.67 3.37 14.61
C THR A 11 0.56 3.89 13.88
N GLU A 12 0.94 3.25 12.78
CA GLU A 12 2.18 3.53 12.03
C GLU A 12 1.99 3.20 10.54
N ILE A 13 2.74 3.88 9.68
CA ILE A 13 2.79 3.61 8.25
C ILE A 13 4.26 3.50 7.86
N TYR A 14 4.62 2.43 7.16
CA TYR A 14 5.97 2.15 6.67
C TYR A 14 5.95 2.03 5.16
N THR A 15 7.00 2.50 4.51
CA THR A 15 7.22 2.33 3.06
C THR A 15 8.66 1.91 2.82
N ASP A 16 8.86 0.97 1.91
CA ASP A 16 10.18 0.52 1.47
C ASP A 16 10.22 0.37 -0.05
N ARG A 17 11.42 0.40 -0.61
CA ARG A 17 11.66 0.32 -2.05
C ARG A 17 12.89 -0.52 -2.34
N GLU A 18 12.71 -1.50 -3.20
CA GLU A 18 13.80 -2.33 -3.72
C GLU A 18 13.83 -2.29 -5.24
N SER A 19 15.01 -2.41 -5.83
CA SER A 19 15.15 -2.51 -7.28
C SER A 19 16.19 -3.56 -7.64
N TYR A 20 15.87 -4.38 -8.64
CA TYR A 20 16.76 -5.39 -9.19
C TYR A 20 17.04 -5.03 -10.65
N GLY A 21 18.32 -4.93 -11.01
CA GLY A 21 18.74 -4.59 -12.37
C GLY A 21 18.45 -5.73 -13.34
N GLY A 22 17.97 -5.35 -14.52
CA GLY A 22 17.79 -6.27 -15.65
C GLY A 22 19.07 -6.48 -16.46
N CYS A 23 18.92 -6.71 -17.75
CA CYS A 23 20.03 -6.85 -18.69
C CYS A 23 20.95 -5.61 -18.67
N ASP A 24 22.25 -5.78 -18.39
CA ASP A 24 23.24 -4.67 -18.27
C ASP A 24 23.31 -3.68 -19.45
N THR A 25 22.79 -4.03 -20.63
CA THR A 25 22.84 -3.17 -21.83
C THR A 25 21.55 -2.41 -22.09
N CYS A 26 20.40 -2.95 -21.69
CA CYS A 26 19.09 -2.39 -22.02
C CYS A 26 18.10 -2.38 -20.86
N ASP A 27 18.53 -2.78 -19.66
CA ASP A 27 17.77 -2.91 -18.42
C ASP A 27 16.49 -3.76 -18.54
N TRP A 28 16.40 -4.56 -19.60
CA TRP A 28 15.27 -5.45 -19.83
C TRP A 28 15.22 -6.53 -18.74
N GLY A 29 14.05 -6.67 -18.10
CA GLY A 29 13.84 -7.55 -16.95
C GLY A 29 14.20 -6.91 -15.60
N SER A 30 14.38 -5.59 -15.54
CA SER A 30 14.47 -4.90 -14.25
C SER A 30 13.18 -5.08 -13.45
N GLN A 31 13.30 -5.05 -12.13
CA GLN A 31 12.15 -5.11 -11.21
C GLN A 31 12.24 -3.97 -10.21
N TYR A 32 11.14 -3.27 -10.03
CA TYR A 32 10.99 -2.19 -9.06
C TYR A 32 9.87 -2.56 -8.11
N ILE A 33 10.27 -2.90 -6.88
CA ILE A 33 9.36 -3.40 -5.85
C ILE A 33 9.08 -2.26 -4.87
N ASN A 34 7.80 -1.95 -4.67
CA ASN A 34 7.32 -1.09 -3.60
C ASN A 34 6.64 -1.93 -2.55
N GLU A 35 7.09 -1.77 -1.30
CA GLU A 35 6.37 -2.30 -0.15
C GLU A 35 5.81 -1.14 0.67
N PHE A 36 4.59 -1.30 1.17
CA PHE A 36 4.14 -0.48 2.28
C PHE A 36 3.34 -1.29 3.27
N ARG A 37 3.44 -0.88 4.53
CA ARG A 37 2.77 -1.51 5.65
C ARG A 37 2.02 -0.48 6.46
N VAL A 38 0.75 -0.77 6.74
CA VAL A 38 -0.07 0.01 7.64
C VAL A 38 -0.27 -0.80 8.91
N GLU A 39 0.34 -0.37 10.00
CA GLU A 39 0.15 -0.97 11.31
C GLU A 39 -1.15 -0.44 11.91
N MET A 40 -1.99 -1.37 12.37
CA MET A 40 -3.24 -1.09 13.05
C MET A 40 -3.23 -1.73 14.45
N THR A 41 -4.23 -1.41 15.25
CA THR A 41 -4.30 -1.95 16.63
C THR A 41 -4.46 -3.47 16.64
N THR A 42 -5.23 -4.05 15.72
CA THR A 42 -5.48 -5.51 15.69
C THR A 42 -4.59 -6.29 14.73
N GLY A 43 -3.79 -5.62 13.89
CA GLY A 43 -3.05 -6.27 12.82
C GLY A 43 -2.18 -5.31 12.01
N ASN A 44 -1.78 -5.75 10.82
CA ASN A 44 -1.18 -4.89 9.82
C ASN A 44 -1.66 -5.27 8.42
N ILE A 45 -1.69 -4.27 7.53
CA ILE A 45 -1.91 -4.46 6.10
C ILE A 45 -0.53 -4.40 5.45
N LYS A 46 -0.19 -5.41 4.66
CA LYS A 46 1.02 -5.43 3.82
C LYS A 46 0.62 -5.34 2.38
N VAL A 47 1.27 -4.44 1.66
CA VAL A 47 1.10 -4.27 0.23
C VAL A 47 2.46 -4.35 -0.43
N GLU A 48 2.56 -5.19 -1.46
CA GLU A 48 3.74 -5.38 -2.30
C GLU A 48 3.32 -5.17 -3.75
N ILE A 49 4.06 -4.32 -4.45
CA ILE A 49 3.79 -3.96 -5.84
C ILE A 49 5.08 -4.13 -6.62
N ASP A 50 5.03 -4.90 -7.71
CA ASP A 50 6.16 -5.15 -8.59
C ASP A 50 5.83 -4.66 -10.01
N GLN A 51 6.77 -3.93 -10.61
CA GLN A 51 6.70 -3.57 -12.03
C GLN A 51 8.09 -3.36 -12.64
N MET A 52 8.15 -3.44 -13.97
CA MET A 52 9.42 -3.47 -14.71
C MET A 52 10.06 -2.10 -14.99
N TYR A 53 9.28 -1.01 -14.97
CA TYR A 53 9.74 0.28 -15.52
C TYR A 53 10.15 1.33 -14.47
N ASP A 54 9.44 1.42 -13.34
CA ASP A 54 9.72 2.39 -12.25
C ASP A 54 9.01 1.93 -10.96
N TYR A 55 9.00 2.71 -9.88
CA TYR A 55 8.15 2.47 -8.72
C TYR A 55 6.68 2.87 -8.98
N ALA A 56 5.74 1.96 -8.77
CA ALA A 56 4.31 2.16 -9.05
C ALA A 56 3.65 3.11 -8.04
N VAL A 57 4.08 3.04 -6.78
CA VAL A 57 3.46 3.78 -5.67
C VAL A 57 4.50 4.66 -4.98
N SER A 58 4.18 5.94 -4.90
CA SER A 58 4.92 6.89 -4.08
C SER A 58 4.31 6.99 -2.68
N GLU A 59 5.14 7.32 -1.70
CA GLU A 59 4.69 7.66 -0.35
C GLU A 59 3.69 8.82 -0.37
N ASP A 60 3.95 9.83 -1.20
CA ASP A 60 3.07 10.98 -1.44
C ASP A 60 1.66 10.56 -1.91
N TYR A 61 1.56 9.53 -2.75
CA TYR A 61 0.27 9.01 -3.21
C TYR A 61 -0.54 8.47 -2.02
N LEU A 62 0.06 7.63 -1.19
CA LEU A 62 -0.59 7.03 -0.01
C LEU A 62 -1.00 8.11 1.00
N MET A 63 -0.10 9.06 1.28
CA MET A 63 -0.41 10.17 2.17
C MET A 63 -1.59 11.00 1.65
N LYS A 64 -1.62 11.34 0.35
CA LYS A 64 -2.74 12.07 -0.27
C LYS A 64 -4.03 11.27 -0.20
N LEU A 65 -3.99 9.96 -0.46
CA LEU A 65 -5.14 9.08 -0.40
C LEU A 65 -5.75 9.10 1.02
N PHE A 66 -4.92 9.00 2.06
CA PHE A 66 -5.39 9.01 3.44
C PHE A 66 -5.89 10.38 3.88
N PHE A 67 -5.16 11.45 3.62
CA PHE A 67 -5.57 12.79 4.04
C PHE A 67 -6.83 13.28 3.33
N THR A 68 -6.99 12.97 2.04
CA THR A 68 -8.17 13.38 1.26
C THR A 68 -9.44 12.64 1.73
N ASN A 69 -9.29 11.45 2.31
CA ASN A 69 -10.40 10.61 2.76
C ASN A 69 -10.46 10.48 4.29
N ILE A 70 -9.80 11.36 5.05
CA ILE A 70 -9.57 11.18 6.49
C ILE A 70 -10.87 11.05 7.29
N ASP A 71 -11.91 11.84 6.95
CA ASP A 71 -13.18 11.80 7.66
C ASP A 71 -13.98 10.52 7.35
N LEU A 72 -13.84 10.01 6.12
CA LEU A 72 -14.40 8.72 5.73
C LEU A 72 -13.68 7.58 6.47
N ILE A 73 -12.33 7.61 6.51
CA ILE A 73 -11.51 6.59 7.19
C ILE A 73 -11.85 6.51 8.68
N LYS A 74 -12.04 7.65 9.35
CA LYS A 74 -12.45 7.71 10.76
C LYS A 74 -13.79 7.03 11.03
N SER A 75 -14.64 6.91 10.01
CA SER A 75 -15.93 6.24 10.11
C SER A 75 -15.85 4.72 9.89
N PHE A 76 -14.68 4.17 9.56
CA PHE A 76 -14.50 2.73 9.33
C PHE A 76 -14.10 1.98 10.59
N THR A 77 -14.48 0.71 10.66
CA THR A 77 -13.75 -0.29 11.45
C THR A 77 -12.43 -0.66 10.77
N GLU A 78 -11.50 -1.30 11.48
CA GLU A 78 -10.23 -1.75 10.87
C GLU A 78 -10.46 -2.72 9.70
N THR A 79 -11.51 -3.57 9.77
CA THR A 79 -11.89 -4.47 8.66
C THR A 79 -12.48 -3.70 7.48
N GLU A 80 -13.34 -2.71 7.74
CA GLU A 80 -13.90 -1.85 6.70
C GLU A 80 -12.79 -1.05 6.00
N PHE A 81 -11.80 -0.57 6.75
CA PHE A 81 -10.65 0.13 6.21
C PHE A 81 -9.78 -0.78 5.33
N PHE A 82 -9.52 -2.03 5.75
CA PHE A 82 -8.80 -3.01 4.94
C PHE A 82 -9.50 -3.23 3.58
N ASN A 83 -10.79 -3.51 3.58
CA ASN A 83 -11.55 -3.71 2.35
C ASN A 83 -11.55 -2.45 1.46
N TRP A 84 -11.64 -1.27 2.09
CA TRP A 84 -11.62 -0.01 1.37
C TRP A 84 -10.27 0.25 0.70
N ILE A 85 -9.16 0.11 1.43
CA ILE A 85 -7.83 0.38 0.88
C ILE A 85 -7.46 -0.66 -0.19
N GLU A 86 -7.82 -1.93 0.02
CA GLU A 86 -7.67 -2.98 -0.99
C GLU A 86 -8.41 -2.61 -2.29
N SER A 87 -9.65 -2.12 -2.17
CA SER A 87 -10.43 -1.67 -3.32
C SER A 87 -9.83 -0.47 -4.03
N GLN A 88 -9.31 0.53 -3.29
CA GLN A 88 -8.65 1.69 -3.90
C GLN A 88 -7.40 1.27 -4.69
N LEU A 89 -6.50 0.53 -4.05
CA LEU A 89 -5.24 0.10 -4.66
C LEU A 89 -5.46 -0.83 -5.85
N THR A 90 -6.42 -1.75 -5.74
CA THR A 90 -6.78 -2.62 -6.86
C THR A 90 -7.31 -1.81 -8.03
N LYS A 91 -8.19 -0.84 -7.78
CA LYS A 91 -8.73 0.02 -8.84
C LYS A 91 -7.63 0.84 -9.54
N ASP A 92 -6.67 1.35 -8.78
CA ASP A 92 -5.67 2.26 -9.31
C ASP A 92 -4.48 1.53 -9.96
N PHE A 93 -4.15 0.31 -9.52
CA PHE A 93 -2.92 -0.38 -9.95
C PHE A 93 -3.12 -1.75 -10.62
N ASN A 94 -4.24 -2.45 -10.46
CA ASN A 94 -4.38 -3.85 -10.89
C ASN A 94 -4.16 -4.10 -12.40
N GLU A 95 -4.38 -3.09 -13.24
CA GLU A 95 -4.14 -3.18 -14.69
C GLU A 95 -2.81 -2.56 -15.13
N GLN A 96 -2.10 -1.90 -14.21
CA GLN A 96 -0.91 -1.08 -14.50
C GLN A 96 0.39 -1.67 -13.98
N VAL A 97 0.31 -2.67 -13.09
CA VAL A 97 1.48 -3.29 -12.45
C VAL A 97 1.56 -4.77 -12.78
N GLU A 98 2.74 -5.35 -12.70
CA GLU A 98 2.93 -6.78 -12.99
C GLU A 98 2.42 -7.66 -11.84
N LYS A 99 2.54 -7.16 -10.61
CA LYS A 99 2.03 -7.83 -9.42
C LYS A 99 1.53 -6.81 -8.41
N LEU A 100 0.34 -7.05 -7.88
CA LEU A 100 -0.21 -6.38 -6.71
C LEU A 100 -0.59 -7.46 -5.69
N LYS A 101 0.04 -7.43 -4.51
CA LYS A 101 -0.27 -8.33 -3.40
C LYS A 101 -0.69 -7.51 -2.20
N ILE A 102 -1.88 -7.77 -1.68
CA ILE A 102 -2.45 -7.07 -0.52
C ILE A 102 -2.87 -8.13 0.51
N GLU A 103 -2.37 -8.02 1.73
CA GLU A 103 -2.63 -9.00 2.78
C GLU A 103 -2.91 -8.33 4.12
N PHE A 104 -3.95 -8.79 4.81
CA PHE A 104 -4.16 -8.48 6.23
C PHE A 104 -3.53 -9.57 7.11
N VAL A 105 -2.69 -9.15 8.06
CA VAL A 105 -2.05 -10.03 9.03
C VAL A 105 -2.52 -9.62 10.42
N SER A 106 -3.38 -10.45 11.03
CA SER A 106 -3.81 -10.28 12.42
C SER A 106 -2.64 -10.46 13.39
N LYS A 107 -2.62 -9.69 14.48
CA LYS A 107 -1.66 -9.84 15.59
C LYS A 107 -2.02 -10.99 16.53
#